data_AF-A0A928B851-F1
#
_entry.id   AF-A0A928B851-F1
#
_cell.length_a   1.000
_cell.length_b   1.000
_cell.length_c   1.000
_cell.angle_alpha   90.00
_cell.angle_beta   90.00
_cell.angle_gamma   90.00
#
_symmetry.space_group_name_H-M   'P 1'
#
loop_
_entity.id
_entity.type
_entity.pdbx_description
1 polymer ?
#
loop_
_entity_poly.entity_id
_entity_poly.type
_entity_poly.pdbx_seq_one_letter_code
_entity_poly.pdbx_strand_id
1 'polypeptide(L)'
;MGKYNEERLREIAAMIRQVSADIEDITVSGQYPVVTLLRGYELLECLGDDTLEYELDQAGEGSSAAGEFFEAVERFRECYLANGEKLYAVIDMEQVQMKAAAYMGPWGKKYKEAKEAFEKAEELHLMAKVAHKAQEEGGFFEKWKTLRQVRKMAGFPLERRHTGNFVARTFDLMEEARMKMREAELKMYGHNVAYKCTPDTYMKIFELLSEKYTG
;
A
#
# COMPACT_ATOMS: atom_id res chain seq x y z
N MET A 1 13.66 -1.23 26.16
CA MET A 1 14.12 -1.55 24.79
C MET A 1 13.98 -3.04 24.50
N GLY A 2 14.49 -3.97 25.33
CA GLY A 2 14.39 -5.42 25.05
C GLY A 2 13.00 -6.02 24.75
N LYS A 3 11.91 -5.55 25.37
CA LYS A 3 10.56 -6.09 25.09
C LYS A 3 10.03 -5.80 23.67
N TYR A 4 10.41 -4.67 23.08
CA TYR A 4 9.97 -4.29 21.73
C TYR A 4 10.65 -5.19 20.68
N ASN A 5 11.92 -5.51 20.91
CA ASN A 5 12.70 -6.39 20.02
C ASN A 5 12.17 -7.84 20.11
N GLU A 6 11.80 -8.32 21.30
CA GLU A 6 11.19 -9.65 21.42
C GLU A 6 9.81 -9.76 20.76
N GLU A 7 9.01 -8.70 20.77
CA GLU A 7 7.70 -8.68 20.11
C GLU A 7 7.86 -8.74 18.58
N ARG A 8 8.77 -7.91 18.03
CA ARG A 8 9.10 -7.92 16.60
C ARG A 8 9.66 -9.28 16.14
N LEU A 9 10.53 -9.91 16.94
CA LEU A 9 11.03 -11.25 16.63
C LEU A 9 9.92 -12.31 16.59
N ARG A 10 8.93 -12.23 17.50
CA ARG A 10 7.76 -13.12 17.47
C ARG A 10 6.87 -12.85 16.27
N GLU A 11 6.69 -11.59 15.86
CA GLU A 11 5.94 -11.24 14.65
C GLU A 11 6.60 -11.82 13.40
N ILE A 12 7.93 -11.67 13.27
CA ILE A 12 8.69 -12.22 12.15
C ILE A 12 8.64 -13.76 12.17
N ALA A 13 8.79 -14.38 13.35
CA ALA A 13 8.65 -15.83 13.49
C ALA A 13 7.26 -16.32 13.05
N ALA A 14 6.21 -15.60 13.41
CA ALA A 14 4.85 -15.91 12.98
C ALA A 14 4.68 -15.76 11.46
N MET A 15 5.26 -14.72 10.86
CA MET A 15 5.31 -14.55 9.40
C MET A 15 6.02 -15.71 8.72
N ILE A 16 7.20 -16.11 9.20
CA ILE A 16 7.95 -17.24 8.65
C ILE A 16 7.09 -18.51 8.67
N ARG A 17 6.46 -18.84 9.81
CA ARG A 17 5.56 -20.01 9.93
C ARG A 17 4.39 -19.95 8.95
N GLN A 18 3.78 -18.77 8.80
CA GLN A 18 2.67 -18.59 7.86
C GLN A 18 3.12 -18.78 6.41
N VAL A 19 4.30 -18.26 6.04
CA VAL A 19 4.86 -18.45 4.70
C VAL A 19 5.24 -19.91 4.45
N SER A 20 5.71 -20.65 5.47
CA SER A 20 5.90 -22.11 5.36
C SER A 20 4.59 -22.84 5.05
N ALA A 21 3.51 -22.51 5.77
CA ALA A 21 2.20 -23.10 5.50
C ALA A 21 1.70 -22.75 4.08
N ASP A 22 1.94 -21.53 3.62
CA ASP A 22 1.60 -21.10 2.26
C ASP A 22 2.33 -21.94 1.20
N ILE A 23 3.60 -22.31 1.42
CA ILE A 23 4.35 -23.20 0.52
C ILE A 23 3.69 -24.57 0.42
N GLU A 24 3.27 -25.15 1.54
CA GLU A 24 2.59 -26.44 1.57
C GLU A 24 1.25 -26.36 0.83
N ASP A 25 0.46 -25.32 1.11
CA ASP A 25 -0.85 -25.09 0.48
C ASP A 25 -0.74 -24.89 -1.05
N ILE A 26 0.25 -24.11 -1.50
CA ILE A 26 0.53 -23.93 -2.93
C ILE A 26 0.90 -25.26 -3.58
N THR A 27 1.74 -26.04 -2.91
CA THR A 27 2.22 -27.33 -3.43
C THR A 27 1.09 -28.36 -3.56
N VAL A 28 0.15 -28.37 -2.61
CA VAL A 28 -1.02 -29.25 -2.64
C VAL A 28 -2.07 -28.78 -3.63
N SER A 29 -2.37 -27.48 -3.65
CA SER A 29 -3.42 -26.92 -4.49
C SER A 29 -3.01 -26.74 -5.95
N GLY A 30 -1.70 -26.64 -6.23
CA GLY A 30 -1.16 -26.27 -7.54
C GLY A 30 -1.54 -24.85 -7.96
N GLN A 31 -1.97 -24.01 -7.02
CA GLN A 31 -2.40 -22.64 -7.28
C GLN A 31 -1.52 -21.66 -6.52
N TYR A 32 -1.25 -20.52 -7.15
CA TYR A 32 -0.59 -19.37 -6.52
C TYR A 32 -1.61 -18.27 -6.22
N PRO A 33 -2.12 -18.17 -4.97
CA PRO A 33 -2.84 -17.00 -4.55
C PRO A 33 -1.93 -15.77 -4.53
N VAL A 34 -2.44 -14.61 -4.95
CA VAL A 34 -1.68 -13.35 -4.88
C VAL A 34 -1.33 -12.98 -3.43
N VAL A 35 -2.20 -13.33 -2.48
CA VAL A 35 -1.99 -13.03 -1.06
C VAL A 35 -0.80 -13.79 -0.47
N THR A 36 -0.54 -15.02 -0.90
CA THR A 36 0.61 -15.79 -0.40
C THR A 36 1.93 -15.23 -0.94
N LEU A 37 1.95 -14.85 -2.22
CA LEU A 37 3.09 -14.16 -2.84
C LEU A 37 3.39 -12.82 -2.18
N LEU A 38 2.34 -12.06 -1.84
CA LEU A 38 2.50 -10.82 -1.08
C LEU A 38 3.15 -11.06 0.28
N ARG A 39 2.66 -12.04 1.06
CA ARG A 39 3.23 -12.37 2.37
C ARG A 39 4.67 -12.85 2.27
N GLY A 40 4.99 -13.64 1.25
CA GLY A 40 6.37 -14.03 0.95
C GLY A 40 7.26 -12.81 0.70
N TYR A 41 6.80 -11.87 -0.11
CA TYR A 41 7.54 -10.64 -0.39
C TYR A 41 7.67 -9.73 0.86
N GLU A 42 6.62 -9.59 1.67
CA GLU A 42 6.68 -8.86 2.95
C GLU A 42 7.71 -9.48 3.90
N LEU A 43 7.75 -10.81 3.98
CA LEU A 43 8.78 -11.51 4.75
C LEU A 43 10.19 -11.25 4.16
N LEU A 44 10.33 -11.28 2.84
CA LEU A 44 11.61 -10.98 2.19
C LEU A 44 12.10 -9.57 2.52
N GLU A 45 11.22 -8.57 2.52
CA GLU A 45 11.57 -7.19 2.93
C GLU A 45 11.95 -7.13 4.41
N CYS A 46 11.24 -7.83 5.29
CA CYS A 46 11.58 -7.89 6.72
C CYS A 46 12.94 -8.58 6.98
N LEU A 47 13.28 -9.62 6.23
CA LEU A 47 14.56 -10.32 6.36
C LEU A 47 15.73 -9.56 5.73
N GLY A 48 15.44 -8.72 4.75
CA GLY A 48 16.41 -7.79 4.14
C GLY A 48 16.67 -6.53 4.98
N ASP A 49 15.96 -6.34 6.10
CA ASP A 49 16.17 -5.22 7.01
C ASP A 49 17.41 -5.46 7.89
N ASP A 50 18.43 -4.62 7.73
CA ASP A 50 19.70 -4.67 8.47
C ASP A 50 19.52 -4.54 10.00
N THR A 51 18.34 -4.10 10.48
CA THR A 51 18.05 -3.99 11.92
C THR A 51 17.73 -5.31 12.59
N LEU A 52 17.39 -6.37 11.84
CA LEU A 52 17.00 -7.67 12.42
C LEU A 52 18.15 -8.36 13.16
N GLU A 53 19.38 -8.27 12.63
CA GLU A 53 20.58 -8.82 13.29
C GLU A 53 20.81 -8.16 14.66
N TYR A 54 20.66 -6.84 14.72
CA TYR A 54 20.75 -6.09 15.97
C TYR A 54 19.67 -6.49 16.98
N GLU A 55 18.46 -6.81 16.52
CA GLU A 55 17.36 -7.23 17.38
C GLU A 55 17.58 -8.62 17.99
N LEU A 56 18.14 -9.54 17.21
CA LEU A 56 18.55 -10.86 17.68
C LEU A 56 19.65 -10.75 18.75
N ASP A 57 20.69 -9.94 18.49
CA ASP A 57 21.77 -9.69 19.45
C ASP A 57 21.27 -9.11 20.77
N GLN A 58 20.30 -8.19 20.70
CA GLN A 58 19.70 -7.55 21.88
C GLN A 58 18.79 -8.48 22.70
N ALA A 59 18.13 -9.44 22.05
CA ALA A 59 17.28 -10.42 22.74
C ALA A 59 18.10 -11.41 23.57
N GLY A 60 19.34 -11.70 23.14
CA GLY A 60 20.28 -12.59 23.81
C GLY A 60 20.00 -14.07 23.53
N GLU A 61 21.06 -14.88 23.53
CA GLU A 61 21.09 -16.31 23.12
C GLU A 61 20.19 -17.26 23.95
N GLY A 62 19.43 -16.76 24.94
CA GLY A 62 18.50 -17.53 25.77
C GLY A 62 17.07 -16.99 25.79
N SER A 63 16.74 -15.99 24.97
CA SER A 63 15.35 -15.48 24.92
C SER A 63 14.43 -16.47 24.21
N SER A 64 13.23 -16.65 24.78
CA SER A 64 12.14 -17.40 24.14
C SER A 64 11.83 -16.86 22.74
N ALA A 65 11.96 -15.55 22.50
CA ALA A 65 11.64 -14.94 21.21
C ALA A 65 12.67 -15.31 20.13
N ALA A 66 13.96 -15.35 20.49
CA ALA A 66 15.02 -15.81 19.60
C ALA A 66 14.85 -17.31 19.29
N GLY A 67 14.53 -18.13 20.29
CA GLY A 67 14.22 -19.56 20.10
C GLY A 67 13.05 -19.79 19.13
N GLU A 68 11.94 -19.04 19.30
CA GLU A 68 10.78 -19.10 18.41
C GLU A 68 11.11 -18.68 16.96
N PHE A 69 12.02 -17.72 16.79
CA PHE A 69 12.52 -17.30 15.49
C PHE A 69 13.33 -18.40 14.82
N PHE A 70 14.35 -18.96 15.50
CA PHE A 70 15.18 -20.03 14.94
C PHE A 70 14.38 -21.31 14.65
N GLU A 71 13.40 -21.66 15.48
CA GLU A 71 12.48 -22.77 15.21
C GLU A 71 11.66 -22.52 13.92
N ALA A 72 11.15 -21.30 13.74
CA ALA A 72 10.44 -20.93 12.52
C ALA A 72 11.34 -20.98 11.28
N VAL A 73 12.60 -20.53 11.41
CA VAL A 73 13.61 -20.57 10.34
C VAL A 73 13.88 -22.01 9.92
N GLU A 74 14.19 -22.91 10.86
CA GLU A 74 14.45 -24.32 10.53
C GLU A 74 13.24 -24.98 9.90
N ARG A 75 12.03 -24.74 10.43
CA ARG A 75 10.78 -25.23 9.81
C ARG A 75 10.61 -24.75 8.38
N PHE A 76 10.86 -23.47 8.11
CA PHE A 76 10.77 -22.94 6.75
C PHE A 76 11.76 -23.63 5.81
N ARG A 77 12.98 -23.91 6.27
CA ARG A 77 14.02 -24.55 5.48
C ARG A 77 13.68 -26.00 5.15
N GLU A 78 13.22 -26.76 6.12
CA GLU A 78 12.70 -28.12 5.90
C GLU A 78 11.54 -28.11 4.90
N CYS A 79 10.58 -27.20 5.08
CA CYS A 79 9.44 -27.03 4.20
C CYS A 79 9.86 -26.67 2.76
N TYR A 80 10.78 -25.72 2.59
CA TYR A 80 11.29 -25.31 1.29
C TYR A 80 12.11 -26.42 0.63
N LEU A 81 12.96 -27.14 1.35
CA LEU A 81 13.71 -28.27 0.78
C LEU A 81 12.79 -29.40 0.31
N ALA A 82 11.68 -29.64 1.01
CA ALA A 82 10.71 -30.67 0.65
C ALA A 82 9.81 -30.30 -0.55
N ASN A 83 9.57 -29.00 -0.76
CA ASN A 83 8.55 -28.51 -1.70
C ASN A 83 9.07 -27.54 -2.77
N GLY A 84 10.29 -27.03 -2.66
CA GLY A 84 10.83 -25.96 -3.49
C GLY A 84 10.82 -26.29 -4.98
N GLU A 85 11.27 -27.48 -5.37
CA GLU A 85 11.20 -27.92 -6.77
C GLU A 85 9.76 -27.96 -7.30
N LYS A 86 8.79 -28.36 -6.46
CA LYS A 86 7.38 -28.43 -6.83
C LYS A 86 6.77 -27.04 -6.99
N LEU A 87 7.16 -26.07 -6.16
CA LEU A 87 6.77 -24.67 -6.31
C LEU A 87 7.14 -24.16 -7.71
N TYR A 88 8.39 -24.36 -8.13
CA TYR A 88 8.83 -23.95 -9.47
C TYR A 88 8.10 -24.67 -10.60
N ALA A 89 7.68 -25.92 -10.39
CA ALA A 89 6.94 -26.68 -11.39
C ALA A 89 5.47 -26.24 -11.54
N VAL A 90 4.86 -25.70 -10.48
CA VAL A 90 3.42 -25.33 -10.45
C VAL A 90 3.16 -23.85 -10.68
N ILE A 91 4.20 -23.01 -10.79
CA ILE A 91 4.01 -21.57 -10.99
C ILE A 91 3.56 -21.22 -12.41
N ASP A 92 2.33 -20.71 -12.51
CA ASP A 92 1.78 -20.11 -13.72
C ASP A 92 1.85 -18.58 -13.61
N MET A 93 2.90 -18.00 -14.21
CA MET A 93 3.14 -16.57 -14.17
C MET A 93 2.06 -15.75 -14.88
N GLU A 94 1.44 -16.29 -15.92
CA GLU A 94 0.35 -15.62 -16.62
C GLU A 94 -0.88 -15.54 -15.71
N GLN A 95 -1.22 -16.65 -15.06
CA GLN A 95 -2.31 -16.68 -14.09
C GLN A 95 -2.03 -15.77 -12.88
N VAL A 96 -0.80 -15.74 -12.37
CA VAL A 96 -0.40 -14.84 -11.27
C VAL A 96 -0.57 -13.38 -11.68
N GLN A 97 -0.10 -12.99 -12.88
CA GLN A 97 -0.27 -11.63 -13.39
C GLN A 97 -1.74 -11.26 -13.60
N MET A 98 -2.56 -12.18 -14.11
CA MET A 98 -4.00 -11.98 -14.24
C MET A 98 -4.68 -11.77 -12.89
N LYS A 99 -4.37 -12.63 -11.90
CA LYS A 99 -4.92 -12.50 -10.54
C LYS A 99 -4.42 -11.23 -9.85
N ALA A 100 -3.17 -10.84 -10.07
CA ALA A 100 -2.60 -9.59 -9.58
C ALA A 100 -3.33 -8.37 -10.16
N ALA A 101 -3.59 -8.37 -11.46
CA ALA A 101 -4.37 -7.32 -12.12
C ALA A 101 -5.81 -7.27 -11.60
N ALA A 102 -6.45 -8.43 -11.40
CA ALA A 102 -7.79 -8.51 -10.82
C ALA A 102 -7.83 -7.99 -9.38
N TYR A 103 -6.82 -8.31 -8.57
CA TYR A 103 -6.65 -7.79 -7.22
C TYR A 103 -6.47 -6.27 -7.21
N MET A 104 -5.76 -5.73 -8.20
CA MET A 104 -5.50 -4.29 -8.38
C MET A 104 -6.67 -3.50 -8.94
N GLY A 105 -7.54 -4.12 -9.73
CA GLY A 105 -8.66 -3.46 -10.41
C GLY A 105 -9.52 -2.57 -9.50
N PRO A 106 -10.01 -3.07 -8.34
CA PRO A 106 -10.80 -2.27 -7.40
C PRO A 106 -10.06 -1.03 -6.87
N TRP A 107 -8.75 -1.13 -6.62
CA TRP A 107 -7.93 -0.03 -6.12
C TRP A 107 -7.67 1.03 -7.19
N GLY A 108 -7.39 0.60 -8.42
CA GLY A 108 -7.26 1.50 -9.56
C GLY A 108 -8.55 2.29 -9.83
N LYS A 109 -9.71 1.62 -9.71
CA LYS A 109 -11.02 2.29 -9.82
C LYS A 109 -11.23 3.34 -8.72
N LYS A 110 -10.97 3.00 -7.45
CA LYS A 110 -11.08 3.93 -6.32
C LYS A 110 -10.16 5.15 -6.47
N TYR A 111 -8.92 4.93 -6.90
CA TYR A 111 -7.99 6.03 -7.16
C TYR A 111 -8.49 6.93 -8.29
N LYS A 112 -8.97 6.36 -9.40
CA LYS A 112 -9.53 7.13 -10.51
C LYS A 112 -10.73 7.98 -10.08
N GLU A 113 -11.66 7.40 -9.33
CA GLU A 113 -12.83 8.12 -8.80
C GLU A 113 -12.41 9.26 -7.85
N ALA A 114 -11.45 9.01 -6.95
CA ALA A 114 -10.94 10.04 -6.04
C ALA A 114 -10.20 11.16 -6.78
N LYS A 115 -9.44 10.81 -7.83
CA LYS A 115 -8.75 11.76 -8.70
C LYS A 115 -9.74 12.65 -9.46
N GLU A 116 -10.76 12.07 -10.09
CA GLU A 116 -11.81 12.83 -10.76
C GLU A 116 -12.56 13.77 -9.80
N ALA A 117 -12.79 13.34 -8.55
CA ALA A 117 -13.39 14.18 -7.52
C ALA A 117 -12.47 15.35 -7.11
N PHE A 118 -11.17 15.08 -6.97
CA PHE A 118 -10.16 16.11 -6.69
C PHE A 118 -10.06 17.14 -7.82
N GLU A 119 -9.95 16.70 -9.07
CA GLU A 119 -9.88 17.58 -10.25
C GLU A 119 -11.09 18.52 -10.34
N LYS A 120 -12.30 18.00 -10.06
CA LYS A 120 -13.52 18.83 -10.01
C LYS A 120 -13.51 19.84 -8.86
N ALA A 121 -13.02 19.44 -7.68
CA ALA A 121 -12.93 20.33 -6.53
C ALA A 121 -11.87 21.43 -6.75
N GLU A 122 -10.74 21.08 -7.38
CA GLU A 122 -9.69 22.02 -7.76
C GLU A 122 -10.19 23.04 -8.79
N GLU A 123 -10.91 22.60 -9.84
CA GLU A 123 -11.53 23.49 -10.82
C GLU A 123 -12.50 24.47 -10.15
N LEU A 124 -13.34 23.97 -9.25
CA LEU A 124 -14.28 24.80 -8.49
C LEU A 124 -13.56 25.84 -7.63
N HIS A 125 -12.46 25.46 -6.98
CA HIS A 125 -11.67 26.36 -6.15
C HIS A 125 -10.93 27.43 -6.98
N LEU A 126 -10.38 27.06 -8.13
CA LEU A 126 -9.78 28.01 -9.07
C LEU A 126 -10.80 29.03 -9.56
N MET A 127 -12.02 28.59 -9.90
CA MET A 127 -13.10 29.49 -10.26
C MET A 127 -13.53 30.40 -9.11
N ALA A 128 -13.55 29.89 -7.87
CA ALA A 128 -13.83 30.70 -6.69
C ALA A 128 -12.80 31.82 -6.53
N LYS A 129 -11.50 31.52 -6.72
CA LYS A 129 -10.42 32.52 -6.71
C LYS A 129 -10.60 33.59 -7.79
N VAL A 130 -10.92 33.17 -9.02
CA VAL A 130 -11.19 34.10 -10.13
C VAL A 130 -12.40 34.99 -9.82
N ALA A 131 -13.46 34.43 -9.23
CA ALA A 131 -14.65 35.18 -8.83
C ALA A 131 -14.37 36.20 -7.74
N HIS A 132 -13.58 35.81 -6.75
CA HIS A 132 -13.16 36.69 -5.66
C HIS A 132 -12.29 37.84 -6.18
N LYS A 133 -11.28 37.53 -7.01
CA LYS A 133 -10.43 38.54 -7.65
C LYS A 133 -11.23 39.52 -8.52
N ALA A 134 -12.13 39.01 -9.36
CA ALA A 134 -13.01 39.87 -10.16
C ALA A 134 -13.92 40.74 -9.29
N GLN A 135 -14.31 40.27 -8.10
CA GLN A 135 -15.08 41.07 -7.16
C GLN A 135 -14.27 42.19 -6.52
N GLU A 136 -13.02 41.95 -6.17
CA GLU A 136 -12.14 42.96 -5.56
C GLU A 136 -11.69 44.01 -6.59
N GLU A 137 -11.27 43.55 -7.76
CA GLU A 137 -10.54 44.39 -8.73
C GLU A 137 -11.37 44.77 -9.98
N GLY A 138 -12.41 43.99 -10.31
CA GLY A 138 -13.10 44.10 -11.60
C GLY A 138 -14.11 45.27 -11.70
N GLY A 139 -14.51 45.59 -12.93
CA GLY A 139 -15.61 46.53 -13.19
C GLY A 139 -17.01 45.93 -12.94
N PHE A 140 -18.07 46.74 -12.95
CA PHE A 140 -19.45 46.27 -12.69
C PHE A 140 -19.89 45.09 -13.58
N PHE A 141 -19.59 45.17 -14.88
CA PHE A 141 -19.93 44.12 -15.86
C PHE A 141 -19.17 42.82 -15.63
N GLU A 142 -17.89 42.91 -15.32
CA GLU A 142 -17.02 41.77 -15.05
C GLU A 142 -17.47 41.03 -13.78
N LYS A 143 -17.76 41.78 -12.70
CA LYS A 143 -18.35 41.24 -11.47
C LYS A 143 -19.63 40.46 -11.75
N TRP A 144 -20.53 41.03 -12.57
CA TRP A 144 -21.81 40.39 -12.88
C TRP A 144 -21.66 39.12 -13.72
N LYS A 145 -20.80 39.14 -14.75
CA LYS A 145 -20.54 37.99 -15.62
C LYS A 145 -19.91 36.83 -14.85
N THR A 146 -18.88 37.10 -14.06
CA THR A 146 -18.13 36.06 -13.32
C THR A 146 -19.01 35.43 -12.23
N LEU A 147 -19.78 36.22 -11.47
CA LEU A 147 -20.74 35.69 -10.49
C LEU A 147 -21.82 34.81 -11.14
N ARG A 148 -22.27 35.15 -12.35
CA ARG A 148 -23.26 34.34 -13.08
C ARG A 148 -22.67 33.00 -13.52
N GLN A 149 -21.43 32.97 -14.01
CA GLN A 149 -20.74 31.72 -14.38
C GLN A 149 -20.51 30.82 -13.17
N VAL A 150 -20.02 31.38 -12.06
CA VAL A 150 -19.70 30.61 -10.85
C VAL A 150 -20.98 30.02 -10.22
N ARG A 151 -22.08 30.79 -10.16
CA ARG A 151 -23.38 30.28 -9.70
C ARG A 151 -23.89 29.10 -10.55
N LYS A 152 -23.67 29.16 -11.87
CA LYS A 152 -24.11 28.09 -12.79
C LYS A 152 -23.36 26.77 -12.51
N MET A 153 -22.09 26.84 -12.12
CA MET A 153 -21.27 25.65 -11.87
C MET A 153 -21.35 25.14 -10.44
N ALA A 154 -21.43 26.05 -9.46
CA ALA A 154 -21.53 25.68 -8.05
C ALA A 154 -22.91 25.08 -7.69
N GLY A 155 -23.96 25.38 -8.45
CA GLY A 155 -25.30 24.84 -8.22
C GLY A 155 -26.06 25.44 -7.03
N PHE A 156 -25.54 26.51 -6.40
CA PHE A 156 -26.19 27.20 -5.28
C PHE A 156 -26.09 28.74 -5.39
N PRO A 157 -26.98 29.50 -4.73
CA PRO A 157 -26.98 30.96 -4.80
C PRO A 157 -25.79 31.57 -4.04
N LEU A 158 -24.83 32.14 -4.78
CA LEU A 158 -23.70 32.90 -4.24
C LEU A 158 -24.02 34.38 -4.14
N GLU A 159 -24.07 34.94 -2.92
CA GLU A 159 -24.24 36.38 -2.74
C GLU A 159 -22.95 37.17 -2.97
N ARG A 160 -23.09 38.40 -3.48
CA ARG A 160 -21.96 39.31 -3.78
C ARG A 160 -21.05 39.60 -2.59
N ARG A 161 -21.49 39.43 -1.34
CA ARG A 161 -20.72 39.81 -0.14
C ARG A 161 -19.94 38.63 0.47
N HIS A 162 -20.11 37.42 -0.06
CA HIS A 162 -19.65 36.18 0.57
C HIS A 162 -18.70 35.35 -0.30
N THR A 163 -18.05 35.96 -1.31
CA THR A 163 -17.09 35.24 -2.17
C THR A 163 -15.84 34.77 -1.42
N GLY A 164 -15.36 35.48 -0.41
CA GLY A 164 -14.28 35.00 0.47
C GLY A 164 -14.65 33.71 1.20
N ASN A 165 -15.88 33.62 1.74
CA ASN A 165 -16.39 32.40 2.38
C ASN A 165 -16.54 31.25 1.38
N PHE A 166 -16.83 31.56 0.12
CA PHE A 166 -16.88 30.57 -0.95
C PHE A 166 -15.49 30.05 -1.34
N VAL A 167 -14.48 30.93 -1.41
CA VAL A 167 -13.08 30.52 -1.60
C VAL A 167 -12.63 29.59 -0.48
N ALA A 168 -12.92 29.93 0.77
CA ALA A 168 -12.60 29.07 1.92
C ALA A 168 -13.27 27.70 1.84
N ARG A 169 -14.60 27.65 1.60
CA ARG A 169 -15.33 26.38 1.49
C ARG A 169 -14.86 25.50 0.33
N THR A 170 -14.53 26.10 -0.80
CA THR A 170 -14.01 25.35 -1.97
C THR A 170 -12.58 24.86 -1.73
N PHE A 171 -11.79 25.60 -0.95
CA PHE A 171 -10.49 25.14 -0.49
C PHE A 171 -10.60 23.91 0.42
N ASP A 172 -11.50 23.93 1.40
CA ASP A 172 -11.73 22.80 2.30
C ASP A 172 -12.17 21.55 1.52
N LEU A 173 -13.10 21.70 0.57
CA LEU A 173 -13.52 20.61 -0.32
C LEU A 173 -12.38 20.05 -1.18
N MET A 174 -11.51 20.93 -1.70
CA MET A 174 -10.34 20.53 -2.47
C MET A 174 -9.36 19.75 -1.61
N GLU A 175 -9.06 20.21 -0.39
CA GLU A 175 -8.15 19.51 0.53
C GLU A 175 -8.72 18.18 1.02
N GLU A 176 -10.02 18.10 1.32
CA GLU A 176 -10.67 16.82 1.64
C GLU A 176 -10.57 15.82 0.48
N ALA A 177 -10.84 16.27 -0.76
CA ALA A 177 -10.72 15.43 -1.94
C ALA A 177 -9.25 15.02 -2.20
N ARG A 178 -8.30 15.92 -1.95
CA ARG A 178 -6.86 15.66 -2.05
C ARG A 178 -6.41 14.59 -1.07
N MET A 179 -6.87 14.65 0.17
CA MET A 179 -6.54 13.64 1.19
C MET A 179 -7.09 12.26 0.80
N LYS A 180 -8.33 12.20 0.31
CA LYS A 180 -8.94 10.95 -0.19
C LYS A 180 -8.19 10.40 -1.42
N MET A 181 -7.78 11.27 -2.34
CA MET A 181 -6.98 10.87 -3.50
C MET A 181 -5.63 10.30 -3.06
N ARG A 182 -4.93 10.96 -2.12
CA ARG A 182 -3.65 10.48 -1.57
C ARG A 182 -3.78 9.14 -0.85
N GLU A 183 -4.84 8.95 -0.07
CA GLU A 183 -5.09 7.67 0.60
C GLU A 183 -5.32 6.54 -0.42
N ALA A 184 -6.11 6.80 -1.47
CA ALA A 184 -6.34 5.85 -2.54
C ALA A 184 -5.07 5.56 -3.34
N GLU A 185 -4.23 6.58 -3.55
CA GLU A 185 -2.92 6.48 -4.21
C GLU A 185 -1.96 5.60 -3.41
N LEU A 186 -1.83 5.85 -2.10
CA LEU A 186 -1.00 5.04 -1.21
C LEU A 186 -1.46 3.58 -1.18
N LYS A 187 -2.78 3.33 -1.13
CA LYS A 187 -3.31 1.96 -1.22
C LYS A 187 -3.02 1.32 -2.58
N MET A 188 -3.20 2.06 -3.67
CA MET A 188 -2.89 1.56 -5.02
C MET A 188 -1.40 1.19 -5.16
N TYR A 189 -0.49 2.04 -4.70
CA TYR A 189 0.95 1.76 -4.78
C TYR A 189 1.40 0.69 -3.79
N GLY A 190 0.93 0.73 -2.54
CA GLY A 190 1.25 -0.28 -1.52
C GLY A 190 0.78 -1.68 -1.94
N HIS A 191 -0.37 -1.74 -2.62
CA HIS A 191 -0.90 -2.97 -3.21
C HIS A 191 -0.41 -3.24 -4.64
N ASN A 192 0.48 -2.44 -5.23
CA ASN A 192 1.03 -2.76 -6.55
C ASN A 192 1.87 -4.04 -6.42
N VAL A 193 1.24 -5.18 -6.73
CA VAL A 193 1.79 -6.51 -6.46
C VAL A 193 2.55 -7.08 -7.65
N ALA A 194 2.46 -6.46 -8.83
CA ALA A 194 2.99 -7.04 -10.06
C ALA A 194 4.51 -7.28 -9.99
N TYR A 195 5.25 -6.38 -9.34
CA TYR A 195 6.69 -6.52 -9.13
C TYR A 195 7.04 -7.39 -7.92
N LYS A 196 6.09 -7.60 -6.99
CA LYS A 196 6.25 -8.39 -5.76
C LYS A 196 6.03 -9.89 -6.01
N CYS A 197 5.31 -10.24 -7.06
CA CYS A 197 4.94 -11.60 -7.39
C CYS A 197 6.00 -12.26 -8.29
N THR A 198 7.20 -12.53 -7.76
CA THR A 198 8.27 -13.18 -8.52
C THR A 198 8.44 -14.66 -8.15
N PRO A 199 8.77 -15.55 -9.11
CA PRO A 199 9.00 -16.98 -8.84
C PRO A 199 10.11 -17.26 -7.83
N ASP A 200 11.07 -16.35 -7.73
CA ASP A 200 12.27 -16.49 -6.92
C ASP A 200 12.10 -15.98 -5.48
N THR A 201 10.93 -15.45 -5.10
CA THR A 201 10.70 -14.90 -3.75
C THR A 201 11.02 -15.93 -2.67
N TYR A 202 10.48 -17.14 -2.75
CA TYR A 202 10.71 -18.17 -1.72
C TYR A 202 12.15 -18.70 -1.71
N MET A 203 12.80 -18.74 -2.87
CA MET A 203 14.22 -19.10 -2.96
C MET A 203 15.11 -18.03 -2.32
N LYS A 204 14.85 -16.75 -2.58
CA LYS A 204 15.59 -15.65 -1.94
C LYS A 204 15.42 -15.65 -0.43
N ILE A 205 14.21 -15.94 0.07
CA ILE A 205 13.97 -16.12 1.51
C ILE A 205 14.80 -17.29 2.03
N PHE A 206 14.79 -18.43 1.33
CA PHE A 206 15.58 -19.60 1.70
C PHE A 206 17.08 -19.30 1.72
N GLU A 207 17.61 -18.61 0.71
CA GLU A 207 19.01 -18.17 0.63
C GLU A 207 19.37 -17.26 1.80
N LEU A 208 18.59 -16.18 2.03
CA LEU A 208 18.84 -15.26 3.14
C LEU A 208 18.83 -15.97 4.50
N LEU A 209 17.83 -16.81 4.74
CA LEU A 209 17.74 -17.56 5.99
C LEU A 209 18.88 -18.57 6.13
N SER A 210 19.35 -19.12 5.02
CA SER A 210 20.43 -20.11 4.99
C SER A 210 21.83 -19.51 5.02
N GLU A 211 22.00 -18.26 4.63
CA GLU A 211 23.30 -17.57 4.66
C GLU A 211 23.51 -16.83 5.98
N LYS A 212 22.46 -16.17 6.48
CA LYS A 212 22.55 -15.28 7.64
C LYS A 212 22.35 -15.98 8.98
N TYR A 213 21.57 -17.06 9.01
CA TYR A 213 21.08 -17.64 10.27
C TYR A 213 21.38 -19.13 10.40
N THR A 214 22.37 -19.63 9.64
CA THR A 214 23.00 -20.93 9.91
C THR A 214 24.31 -20.78 10.65
N GLY A 215 24.32 -21.26 11.88
CA GLY A 215 25.55 -21.41 12.67
C GLY A 215 25.84 -20.19 13.51
#